data_AF-A0A0N0DA77-F1
#
_entry.id   AF-A0A0N0DA77-F1
#
_cell.length_a   1.000
_cell.length_b   1.000
_cell.length_c   1.000
_cell.angle_alpha   90.00
_cell.angle_beta   90.00
_cell.angle_gamma   90.00
#
_symmetry.space_group_name_H-M   'P 1'
#
loop_
_entity.id
_entity.type
_entity.pdbx_description
1 polymer ?
#
loop_
_entity_poly.entity_id
_entity_poly.type
_entity_poly.pdbx_seq_one_letter_code
_entity_poly.pdbx_strand_id
1 'polypeptide(L)'
;MTKNLLSSAVFAGLIAGLIAALLQFVFVIPLLLEGELYETGARLHFATDGTPQSERGAPGLGGEWGRHLMTIGFNLVTYAGYGLLMVAAMGLARDHRGTPITAQNGIIWGLAGFIAVQLAPAVGLPPELPGTPAAELAPRQIWWMGTILATLVGLALIAFGRGMMMHFLGLIVILAPQLIGAPHLDTFWGVAPPELSAEFVTHSLGFAAVGWVTLGYFCALFMAQGEDS
;
A
#
# COMPACT_ATOMS: atom_id res chain seq x y z
N MET A 1 25.34 14.78 -9.21
CA MET A 1 24.27 14.85 -8.20
C MET A 1 22.94 14.27 -8.71
N THR A 2 22.28 14.83 -9.73
CA THR A 2 20.96 14.32 -10.21
C THR A 2 20.98 12.91 -10.82
N LYS A 3 22.07 12.53 -11.52
CA LYS A 3 22.25 11.19 -12.08
C LYS A 3 22.28 10.09 -10.99
N ASN A 4 22.94 10.36 -9.87
CA ASN A 4 23.02 9.41 -8.74
C ASN A 4 21.67 9.28 -8.01
N LEU A 5 20.88 10.36 -7.98
CA LEU A 5 19.52 10.34 -7.41
C LEU A 5 18.58 9.45 -8.25
N LEU A 6 18.60 9.62 -9.57
CA LEU A 6 17.73 8.88 -10.49
C LEU A 6 18.05 7.38 -10.46
N SER A 7 19.33 7.00 -10.52
CA SER A 7 19.73 5.60 -10.45
C SER A 7 19.39 4.98 -9.10
N SER A 8 19.67 5.67 -7.99
CA SER A 8 19.34 5.19 -6.63
C SER A 8 17.85 4.89 -6.47
N ALA A 9 16.99 5.81 -6.93
CA ALA A 9 15.55 5.65 -6.87
C ALA A 9 15.05 4.45 -7.68
N VAL A 10 15.53 4.31 -8.93
CA VAL A 10 15.08 3.23 -9.82
C VAL A 10 15.56 1.87 -9.31
N PHE A 11 16.83 1.72 -8.91
CA PHE A 11 17.32 0.44 -8.39
C PHE A 11 16.63 0.04 -7.08
N ALA A 12 16.43 0.99 -6.15
CA ALA A 12 15.68 0.72 -4.92
C ALA A 12 14.23 0.29 -5.24
N GLY A 13 13.58 0.99 -6.17
CA GLY A 13 12.24 0.66 -6.64
C GLY A 13 12.13 -0.71 -7.28
N LEU A 14 13.08 -1.09 -8.14
CA LEU A 14 13.10 -2.42 -8.77
C LEU A 14 13.28 -3.54 -7.73
N ILE A 15 14.20 -3.37 -6.77
CA ILE A 15 14.42 -4.36 -5.71
C ILE A 15 13.16 -4.52 -4.84
N ALA A 16 12.60 -3.40 -4.36
CA ALA A 16 11.38 -3.43 -3.54
C ALA A 16 10.18 -3.97 -4.32
N GLY A 17 10.05 -3.63 -5.62
CA GLY A 17 9.00 -4.12 -6.50
C GLY A 17 9.08 -5.63 -6.72
N LEU A 18 10.28 -6.20 -6.90
CA LEU A 18 10.46 -7.65 -6.99
C LEU A 18 10.10 -8.36 -5.67
N ILE A 19 10.50 -7.80 -4.53
CA ILE A 19 10.15 -8.32 -3.20
C ILE A 19 8.62 -8.27 -3.02
N ALA A 20 7.99 -7.15 -3.35
CA ALA A 20 6.54 -6.98 -3.26
C ALA A 20 5.79 -7.97 -4.16
N ALA A 21 6.24 -8.16 -5.41
CA ALA A 21 5.67 -9.15 -6.32
C ALA A 21 5.79 -10.56 -5.76
N LEU A 22 6.96 -10.95 -5.25
CA LEU A 22 7.17 -12.26 -4.61
C LEU A 22 6.21 -12.48 -3.44
N LEU A 23 6.10 -11.49 -2.54
CA LEU A 23 5.19 -11.58 -1.40
C LEU A 23 3.72 -11.66 -1.85
N GLN A 24 3.34 -10.94 -2.90
CA GLN A 24 2.00 -11.04 -3.49
C GLN A 24 1.73 -12.45 -4.03
N PHE A 25 2.65 -13.04 -4.80
CA PHE A 25 2.47 -14.40 -5.32
C PHE A 25 2.29 -15.44 -4.22
N VAL A 26 3.02 -15.30 -3.12
CA VAL A 26 3.00 -16.29 -2.04
C VAL A 26 1.80 -16.10 -1.12
N PHE A 27 1.44 -14.86 -0.79
CA PHE A 27 0.52 -14.61 0.33
C PHE A 27 -0.78 -13.88 -0.03
N VAL A 28 -0.84 -13.18 -1.17
CA VAL A 28 -2.00 -12.34 -1.53
C VAL A 28 -2.77 -12.94 -2.70
N ILE A 29 -2.07 -13.36 -3.76
CA ILE A 29 -2.68 -13.96 -4.95
C ILE A 29 -3.50 -15.21 -4.61
N PRO A 30 -3.05 -16.15 -3.77
CA PRO A 30 -3.89 -17.31 -3.42
C PRO A 30 -5.26 -16.89 -2.87
N LEU A 31 -5.33 -15.85 -2.03
CA LEU A 31 -6.58 -15.35 -1.47
C LEU A 31 -7.48 -14.69 -2.54
N LEU A 32 -6.87 -13.99 -3.51
CA LEU A 32 -7.61 -13.47 -4.68
C LEU A 32 -8.23 -14.61 -5.48
N LEU A 33 -7.45 -15.65 -5.81
CA LEU A 33 -7.92 -16.81 -6.57
C LEU A 33 -9.02 -17.57 -5.84
N GLU A 34 -8.94 -17.64 -4.51
CA GLU A 34 -9.99 -18.23 -3.70
C GLU A 34 -11.26 -17.36 -3.72
N GLY A 35 -11.12 -16.03 -3.66
CA GLY A 35 -12.22 -15.08 -3.82
C GLY A 35 -12.95 -15.19 -5.17
N GLU A 36 -12.21 -15.39 -6.27
CA GLU A 36 -12.77 -15.59 -7.62
C GLU A 36 -13.75 -16.79 -7.67
N LEU A 37 -13.54 -17.83 -6.86
CA LEU A 37 -14.46 -18.98 -6.78
C LEU A 37 -15.82 -18.58 -6.19
N TYR A 38 -15.86 -17.64 -5.26
CA TYR A 38 -17.11 -17.13 -4.69
C TYR A 38 -17.78 -16.11 -5.62
N GLU A 39 -17.02 -15.25 -6.27
CA GLU A 39 -17.53 -14.30 -7.28
C GLU A 39 -18.24 -15.04 -8.43
N THR A 40 -17.65 -16.12 -8.92
CA THR A 40 -18.21 -16.92 -10.03
C THR A 40 -19.32 -17.87 -9.60
N GLY A 41 -19.56 -18.05 -8.30
CA GLY A 41 -20.49 -19.03 -7.75
C GLY A 41 -19.99 -20.48 -7.82
N ALA A 42 -18.71 -20.71 -8.17
CA ALA A 42 -18.09 -22.03 -8.13
C ALA A 42 -17.94 -22.56 -6.68
N ARG A 43 -17.90 -21.66 -5.70
CA ARG A 43 -18.06 -21.96 -4.26
C ARG A 43 -19.16 -21.10 -3.66
N LEU A 44 -19.89 -21.69 -2.73
CA LEU A 44 -20.93 -21.04 -1.95
C LEU A 44 -20.53 -21.10 -0.48
N HIS A 45 -20.62 -19.97 0.22
CA HIS A 45 -20.38 -19.91 1.66
C HIS A 45 -21.65 -20.17 2.49
N PHE A 46 -22.79 -19.70 1.98
CA PHE A 46 -24.10 -19.98 2.58
C PHE A 46 -24.72 -21.17 1.83
N ALA A 47 -24.47 -22.38 2.33
CA ALA A 47 -25.00 -23.60 1.76
C ALA A 47 -26.54 -23.66 1.93
N THR A 48 -27.20 -24.49 1.11
CA THR A 48 -28.66 -24.67 1.14
C THR A 48 -29.18 -25.29 2.45
N ASP A 49 -28.29 -25.88 3.26
CA ASP A 49 -28.59 -26.38 4.60
C ASP A 49 -28.53 -25.29 5.69
N GLY A 50 -28.22 -24.04 5.31
CA GLY A 50 -28.17 -22.89 6.22
C GLY A 50 -26.87 -22.81 7.03
N THR A 51 -25.88 -23.67 6.78
CA THR A 51 -24.59 -23.60 7.45
C THR A 51 -23.68 -22.54 6.80
N PRO A 52 -22.96 -21.71 7.58
CA PRO A 52 -21.99 -20.75 7.06
C PRO A 52 -20.61 -21.42 6.90
N GLN A 53 -20.56 -22.54 6.20
CA GLN A 53 -19.34 -23.34 6.03
C GLN A 53 -18.97 -23.46 4.56
N SER A 54 -17.69 -23.28 4.27
CA SER A 54 -17.11 -23.53 2.96
C SER A 54 -15.69 -24.04 3.08
N GLU A 55 -15.25 -24.80 2.07
CA GLU A 55 -13.89 -25.31 2.03
C GLU A 55 -12.87 -24.18 1.86
N ARG A 56 -11.81 -24.22 2.67
CA ARG A 56 -10.65 -23.34 2.53
C ARG A 56 -9.66 -23.93 1.53
N GLY A 57 -9.19 -23.09 0.60
CA GLY A 57 -8.04 -23.40 -0.23
C GLY A 57 -8.13 -22.80 -1.63
N ALA A 58 -7.08 -22.13 -2.04
CA ALA A 58 -6.95 -21.55 -3.37
C ALA A 58 -6.62 -22.62 -4.44
N PRO A 59 -7.05 -22.43 -5.70
CA PRO A 59 -6.47 -23.16 -6.80
C PRO A 59 -4.97 -22.79 -6.94
N GLY A 60 -4.19 -23.68 -7.54
CA GLY A 60 -2.80 -23.36 -7.88
C GLY A 60 -2.72 -22.17 -8.86
N LEU A 61 -1.57 -21.50 -8.93
CA LEU A 61 -1.35 -20.32 -9.78
C LEU A 61 -1.66 -20.54 -11.27
N GLY A 62 -1.71 -21.80 -11.73
CA GLY A 62 -2.08 -22.14 -13.09
C GLY A 62 -1.07 -21.65 -14.14
N GLY A 63 -1.51 -21.65 -15.40
CA GLY A 63 -0.69 -21.30 -16.57
C GLY A 63 -0.90 -19.89 -17.12
N GLU A 64 -1.53 -18.99 -16.35
CA GLU A 64 -1.86 -17.63 -16.78
C GLU A 64 -0.65 -16.68 -16.75
N TRP A 65 0.39 -17.02 -17.52
CA TRP A 65 1.66 -16.29 -17.56
C TRP A 65 1.48 -14.80 -17.87
N GLY A 66 0.47 -14.42 -18.65
CA GLY A 66 0.14 -13.02 -18.91
C GLY A 66 -0.23 -12.25 -17.64
N ARG A 67 -1.09 -12.81 -16.78
CA ARG A 67 -1.45 -12.20 -15.49
C ARG A 67 -0.25 -12.11 -14.57
N HIS A 68 0.53 -13.19 -14.47
CA HIS A 68 1.71 -13.25 -13.60
C HIS A 68 2.78 -12.23 -14.01
N LEU A 69 3.09 -12.12 -15.30
CA LEU A 69 4.04 -11.13 -15.81
C LEU A 69 3.53 -9.70 -15.62
N MET A 70 2.21 -9.47 -15.76
CA MET A 70 1.62 -8.16 -15.48
C MET A 70 1.75 -7.79 -14.00
N THR A 71 1.50 -8.71 -13.06
CA THR A 71 1.71 -8.45 -11.63
C THR A 71 3.15 -8.02 -11.35
N ILE A 72 4.14 -8.71 -11.92
CA ILE A 72 5.55 -8.34 -11.78
C ILE A 72 5.79 -6.95 -12.38
N GLY A 73 5.37 -6.73 -13.63
CA GLY A 73 5.54 -5.46 -14.33
C GLY A 73 4.93 -4.27 -13.59
N PHE A 74 3.69 -4.41 -13.11
CA PHE A 74 3.02 -3.37 -12.33
C PHE A 74 3.74 -3.06 -11.03
N ASN A 75 4.22 -4.07 -10.29
CA ASN A 75 5.00 -3.83 -9.08
C ASN A 75 6.31 -3.09 -9.41
N LEU A 76 7.05 -3.51 -10.45
CA LEU A 76 8.29 -2.85 -10.84
C LEU A 76 8.08 -1.37 -11.18
N VAL A 77 7.08 -1.06 -12.00
CA VAL A 77 6.77 0.33 -12.41
C VAL A 77 6.29 1.15 -11.21
N THR A 78 5.40 0.59 -10.40
CA THR A 78 4.82 1.28 -9.24
C THR A 78 5.89 1.61 -8.21
N TYR A 79 6.72 0.63 -7.83
CA TYR A 79 7.78 0.84 -6.84
C TYR A 79 8.93 1.70 -7.37
N ALA A 80 9.24 1.66 -8.67
CA ALA A 80 10.13 2.64 -9.29
C ALA A 80 9.58 4.08 -9.15
N GLY A 81 8.28 4.28 -9.42
CA GLY A 81 7.61 5.56 -9.20
C GLY A 81 7.67 6.03 -7.74
N TYR A 82 7.35 5.15 -6.78
CA TYR A 82 7.46 5.46 -5.36
C TYR A 82 8.91 5.75 -4.93
N GLY A 83 9.88 5.03 -5.46
CA GLY A 83 11.30 5.28 -5.22
C GLY A 83 11.72 6.68 -5.65
N LEU A 84 11.25 7.15 -6.82
CA LEU A 84 11.54 8.51 -7.30
C LEU A 84 10.97 9.57 -6.37
N LEU A 85 9.71 9.42 -5.97
CA LEU A 85 9.04 10.35 -5.04
C LEU A 85 9.74 10.37 -3.68
N MET A 86 10.12 9.21 -3.17
CA MET A 86 10.75 9.06 -1.86
C MET A 86 12.17 9.64 -1.83
N VAL A 87 12.99 9.36 -2.83
CA VAL A 87 14.33 9.95 -2.97
C VAL A 87 14.24 11.47 -3.14
N ALA A 88 13.26 11.99 -3.90
CA ALA A 88 13.03 13.42 -4.01
C ALA A 88 12.65 14.04 -2.65
N ALA A 89 11.76 13.40 -1.89
CA ALA A 89 11.35 13.86 -0.57
C ALA A 89 12.50 13.84 0.45
N MET A 90 13.31 12.77 0.47
CA MET A 90 14.52 12.66 1.28
C MET A 90 15.53 13.76 0.94
N GLY A 91 15.76 14.02 -0.35
CA GLY A 91 16.65 15.09 -0.82
C GLY A 91 16.19 16.47 -0.35
N LEU A 92 14.91 16.80 -0.53
CA LEU A 92 14.34 18.07 -0.05
C LEU A 92 14.45 18.21 1.48
N ALA A 93 14.17 17.13 2.22
CA ALA A 93 14.27 17.13 3.68
C ALA A 93 15.72 17.31 4.17
N ARG A 94 16.69 16.73 3.47
CA ARG A 94 18.10 16.96 3.76
C ARG A 94 18.51 18.39 3.44
N ASP A 95 18.24 18.86 2.24
CA ASP A 95 18.74 20.16 1.75
C ASP A 95 18.13 21.33 2.52
N HIS A 96 16.86 21.24 2.93
CA HIS A 96 16.18 22.31 3.66
C HIS A 96 16.22 22.18 5.19
N ARG A 97 16.34 20.96 5.75
CA ARG A 97 16.24 20.72 7.20
C ARG A 97 17.47 20.06 7.82
N GLY A 98 18.47 19.69 7.02
CA GLY A 98 19.67 18.99 7.49
C GLY A 98 19.39 17.56 7.98
N THR A 99 18.29 16.95 7.52
CA THR A 99 17.91 15.60 7.94
C THR A 99 18.96 14.58 7.49
N PRO A 100 19.56 13.79 8.39
CA PRO A 100 20.55 12.79 8.02
C PRO A 100 19.89 11.64 7.26
N ILE A 101 20.46 11.29 6.10
CA ILE A 101 20.02 10.15 5.28
C ILE A 101 20.88 8.95 5.64
N THR A 102 20.28 8.02 6.39
CA THR A 102 20.88 6.73 6.75
C THR A 102 19.90 5.61 6.38
N ALA A 103 20.40 4.40 6.14
CA ALA A 103 19.54 3.26 5.81
C ALA A 103 18.49 2.98 6.90
N GLN A 104 18.84 3.18 8.18
CA GLN A 104 17.91 3.06 9.31
C GLN A 104 16.81 4.13 9.27
N ASN A 105 17.15 5.38 9.00
CA ASN A 105 16.16 6.45 8.83
C ASN A 105 15.28 6.21 7.59
N GLY A 106 15.82 5.54 6.56
CA GLY A 106 15.08 5.09 5.39
C GLY A 106 13.88 4.20 5.73
N ILE A 107 13.96 3.37 6.77
CA ILE A 107 12.83 2.56 7.24
C ILE A 107 11.67 3.45 7.70
N ILE A 108 11.97 4.56 8.40
CA ILE A 108 10.96 5.52 8.87
C ILE A 108 10.28 6.20 7.67
N TRP A 109 11.04 6.59 6.66
CA TRP A 109 10.50 7.13 5.41
C TRP A 109 9.60 6.11 4.69
N GLY A 110 10.03 4.86 4.62
CA GLY A 110 9.22 3.77 4.08
C GLY A 110 7.90 3.60 4.82
N LEU A 111 7.93 3.55 6.16
CA LEU A 111 6.73 3.48 6.99
C LEU A 111 5.81 4.69 6.80
N ALA A 112 6.37 5.90 6.69
CA ALA A 112 5.58 7.10 6.42
C ALA A 112 4.89 7.02 5.05
N GLY A 113 5.58 6.52 4.03
CA GLY A 113 5.01 6.26 2.70
C GLY A 113 3.89 5.22 2.74
N PHE A 114 4.09 4.11 3.45
CA PHE A 114 3.06 3.09 3.67
C PHE A 114 1.83 3.67 4.36
N ILE A 115 2.03 4.43 5.45
CA ILE A 115 0.95 5.04 6.21
C ILE A 115 0.14 5.97 5.30
N ALA A 116 0.82 6.82 4.54
CA ALA A 116 0.17 7.81 3.70
C ALA A 116 -0.57 7.21 2.51
N VAL A 117 0.06 6.28 1.79
CA VAL A 117 -0.46 5.80 0.49
C VAL A 117 -1.37 4.59 0.63
N GLN A 118 -1.24 3.79 1.69
CA GLN A 118 -1.98 2.54 1.82
C GLN A 118 -2.74 2.40 3.13
N LEU A 119 -2.10 2.58 4.29
CA LEU A 119 -2.77 2.32 5.56
C LEU A 119 -3.91 3.30 5.84
N ALA A 120 -3.65 4.61 5.75
CA ALA A 120 -4.66 5.63 6.06
C ALA A 120 -5.89 5.55 5.13
N PRO A 121 -5.74 5.36 3.81
CA PRO A 121 -6.88 5.08 2.95
C PRO A 121 -7.58 3.75 3.28
N ALA A 122 -6.83 2.70 3.60
CA ALA A 122 -7.39 1.37 3.88
C ALA A 122 -8.21 1.30 5.17
N VAL A 123 -8.04 2.24 6.11
CA VAL A 123 -8.92 2.37 7.28
C VAL A 123 -10.37 2.62 6.87
N GLY A 124 -10.60 3.40 5.80
CA GLY A 124 -11.94 3.67 5.28
C GLY A 124 -12.32 2.77 4.10
N LEU A 125 -11.37 2.50 3.20
CA LEU A 125 -11.57 1.72 1.97
C LEU A 125 -10.52 0.60 1.90
N PRO A 126 -10.69 -0.50 2.66
CA PRO A 126 -9.72 -1.60 2.69
C PRO A 126 -9.66 -2.32 1.33
N PRO A 127 -8.58 -3.09 1.05
CA PRO A 127 -8.52 -3.98 -0.10
C PRO A 127 -9.71 -4.94 -0.12
N GLU A 128 -10.37 -5.07 -1.27
CA GLU A 128 -11.56 -5.90 -1.43
C GLU A 128 -11.25 -7.15 -2.28
N LEU A 129 -11.91 -8.26 -1.97
CA LEU A 129 -11.86 -9.47 -2.81
C LEU A 129 -12.62 -9.24 -4.13
N PRO A 130 -12.33 -10.04 -5.17
CA PRO A 130 -13.11 -10.05 -6.40
C PRO A 130 -14.61 -10.26 -6.13
N GLY A 131 -15.46 -9.61 -6.93
CA GLY A 131 -16.91 -9.67 -6.78
C GLY A 131 -17.51 -8.90 -5.60
N THR A 132 -16.71 -8.22 -4.77
CA THR A 132 -17.23 -7.43 -3.65
C THR A 132 -18.01 -6.21 -4.17
N PRO A 133 -19.31 -6.07 -3.86
CA PRO A 133 -20.06 -4.88 -4.24
C PRO A 133 -19.53 -3.66 -3.51
N ALA A 134 -19.35 -2.55 -4.23
CA ALA A 134 -18.83 -1.31 -3.65
C ALA A 134 -19.67 -0.10 -4.05
N ALA A 135 -19.56 0.96 -3.26
CA ALA A 135 -20.14 2.27 -3.58
C ALA A 135 -19.57 2.85 -4.89
N GLU A 136 -20.19 3.93 -5.37
CA GLU A 136 -19.76 4.60 -6.60
C GLU A 136 -18.25 4.91 -6.60
N LEU A 137 -17.62 4.63 -7.75
CA LEU A 137 -16.16 4.70 -7.88
C LEU A 137 -15.61 6.12 -7.69
N ALA A 138 -16.24 7.13 -8.29
CA ALA A 138 -15.71 8.49 -8.30
C ALA A 138 -15.62 9.11 -6.89
N PRO A 139 -16.67 9.05 -6.03
CA PRO A 139 -16.56 9.51 -4.64
C PRO A 139 -15.46 8.79 -3.86
N ARG A 140 -15.33 7.46 -4.03
CA ARG A 140 -14.27 6.67 -3.37
C ARG A 140 -12.87 7.13 -3.80
N GLN A 141 -12.66 7.38 -5.09
CA GLN A 141 -11.39 7.88 -5.62
C GLN A 141 -11.03 9.26 -5.08
N ILE A 142 -12.01 10.18 -5.02
CA ILE A 142 -11.81 11.52 -4.46
C ILE A 142 -11.42 11.43 -2.99
N TRP A 143 -12.15 10.64 -2.20
CA TRP A 143 -11.85 10.43 -0.79
C TRP A 143 -10.49 9.76 -0.59
N TRP A 144 -10.15 8.75 -1.41
CA TRP A 144 -8.87 8.05 -1.36
C TRP A 144 -7.71 8.99 -1.64
N MET A 145 -7.76 9.76 -2.74
CA MET A 145 -6.73 10.75 -3.06
C MET A 145 -6.62 11.83 -1.98
N GLY A 146 -7.76 12.32 -1.48
CA GLY A 146 -7.82 13.30 -0.41
C GLY A 146 -7.14 12.80 0.87
N THR A 147 -7.37 11.53 1.23
CA THR A 147 -6.76 10.89 2.41
C THR A 147 -5.24 10.76 2.26
N ILE A 148 -4.75 10.40 1.07
CA ILE A 148 -3.30 10.33 0.79
C ILE A 148 -2.67 11.71 0.96
N LEU A 149 -3.23 12.73 0.28
CA LEU A 149 -2.69 14.08 0.32
C LEU A 149 -2.72 14.67 1.73
N ALA A 150 -3.83 14.51 2.45
CA ALA A 150 -3.95 14.95 3.83
C ALA A 150 -2.93 14.25 4.74
N THR A 151 -2.73 12.94 4.56
CA THR A 151 -1.77 12.19 5.38
C THR A 151 -0.33 12.59 5.08
N LEU A 152 0.04 12.78 3.79
CA LEU A 152 1.36 13.30 3.42
C LEU A 152 1.63 14.68 4.01
N VAL A 153 0.67 15.61 3.91
CA VAL A 153 0.78 16.96 4.48
C VAL A 153 0.88 16.90 6.00
N GLY A 154 0.03 16.11 6.67
CA GLY A 154 0.05 15.99 8.11
C GLY A 154 1.34 15.37 8.65
N LEU A 155 1.87 14.32 7.99
CA LEU A 155 3.17 13.75 8.32
C LEU A 155 4.30 14.75 8.09
N ALA A 156 4.27 15.54 7.02
CA ALA A 156 5.26 16.60 6.77
C ALA A 156 5.20 17.72 7.84
N LEU A 157 3.99 18.10 8.28
CA LEU A 157 3.81 19.06 9.37
C LEU A 157 4.35 18.53 10.70
N ILE A 158 4.19 17.23 10.98
CA ILE A 158 4.72 16.59 12.20
C ILE A 158 6.25 16.45 12.11
N ALA A 159 6.79 15.97 10.98
CA ALA A 159 8.21 15.71 10.83
C ALA A 159 9.05 16.99 10.73
N PHE A 160 8.52 18.04 10.10
CA PHE A 160 9.26 19.26 9.80
C PHE A 160 8.64 20.53 10.41
N GLY A 161 7.50 20.46 11.07
CA GLY A 161 6.93 21.61 11.78
C GLY A 161 7.82 22.09 12.93
N ARG A 162 7.75 23.38 13.25
CA ARG A 162 8.39 23.93 14.47
C ARG A 162 7.34 24.15 15.54
N GLY A 163 7.58 23.61 16.72
CA GLY A 163 6.72 23.77 17.90
C GLY A 163 5.51 22.82 17.92
N MET A 164 4.97 22.62 19.11
CA MET A 164 3.89 21.65 19.37
C MET A 164 2.62 21.91 18.55
N MET A 165 2.34 23.18 18.23
CA MET A 165 1.17 23.56 17.42
C MET A 165 1.17 22.92 16.03
N MET A 166 2.34 22.79 15.38
CA MET A 166 2.44 22.17 14.06
C MET A 166 2.19 20.67 14.11
N HIS A 167 2.61 20.00 15.19
CA HIS A 167 2.31 18.58 15.40
C HIS A 167 0.81 18.35 15.58
N PHE A 168 0.15 19.20 16.39
CA PHE A 168 -1.30 19.16 16.55
C PHE A 168 -2.04 19.41 15.24
N LEU A 169 -1.61 20.41 14.47
CA LEU A 169 -2.19 20.69 13.16
C LEU A 169 -2.03 19.49 12.23
N GLY A 170 -0.83 18.89 12.17
CA GLY A 170 -0.59 17.70 11.36
C GLY A 170 -1.48 16.52 11.74
N LEU A 171 -1.69 16.29 13.04
CA LEU A 171 -2.63 15.28 13.52
C LEU A 171 -4.07 15.57 13.08
N ILE A 172 -4.52 16.83 13.21
CA ILE A 172 -5.85 17.25 12.76
C ILE A 172 -6.01 17.00 11.25
N VAL A 173 -5.00 17.34 10.44
CA VAL A 173 -5.04 17.10 8.98
C VAL A 173 -5.13 15.61 8.67
N ILE A 174 -4.39 14.74 9.36
CA ILE A 174 -4.46 13.28 9.18
C ILE A 174 -5.86 12.75 9.55
N LEU A 175 -6.45 13.25 10.64
CA LEU A 175 -7.74 12.77 11.13
C LEU A 175 -8.93 13.32 10.31
N ALA A 176 -8.80 14.48 9.67
CA ALA A 176 -9.87 15.12 8.91
C ALA A 176 -10.59 14.19 7.92
N PRO A 177 -9.91 13.49 6.98
CA PRO A 177 -10.58 12.57 6.05
C PRO A 177 -11.27 11.38 6.76
N GLN A 178 -10.71 10.91 7.88
CA GLN A 178 -11.28 9.82 8.67
C GLN A 178 -12.58 10.23 9.36
N LEU A 179 -12.65 11.49 9.82
CA LEU A 179 -13.85 12.06 10.42
C LEU A 179 -14.95 12.38 9.39
N ILE A 180 -14.56 12.70 8.16
CA ILE A 180 -15.50 12.86 7.04
C ILE A 180 -16.13 11.50 6.68
N GLY A 181 -15.37 10.42 6.82
CA GLY A 181 -15.81 9.06 6.51
C GLY A 181 -15.70 8.75 5.02
N ALA A 182 -15.33 7.51 4.70
CA ALA A 182 -15.28 7.05 3.33
C ALA A 182 -16.70 6.76 2.79
N PRO A 183 -16.93 6.85 1.47
CA PRO A 183 -18.20 6.44 0.87
C PRO A 183 -18.37 4.91 0.94
N HIS A 184 -19.47 4.45 1.55
CA HIS A 184 -19.86 3.04 1.64
C HIS A 184 -21.26 2.80 1.07
N LEU A 185 -21.61 1.53 0.89
CA LEU A 185 -22.98 1.12 0.62
C LEU A 185 -23.81 1.23 1.91
N ASP A 186 -25.12 1.46 1.75
CA ASP A 186 -26.06 1.51 2.89
C ASP A 186 -26.34 0.13 3.50
N THR A 187 -25.88 -0.95 2.85
CA THR A 187 -26.11 -2.34 3.25
C THR A 187 -24.86 -3.19 3.04
N PHE A 188 -24.63 -4.17 3.90
CA PHE A 188 -23.57 -5.16 3.72
C PHE A 188 -23.94 -6.19 2.67
N TRP A 189 -22.98 -6.51 1.81
CA TRP A 189 -23.05 -7.57 0.82
C TRP A 189 -21.82 -8.45 0.98
N GLY A 190 -21.99 -9.77 0.87
CA GLY A 190 -20.89 -10.71 1.01
C GLY A 190 -21.17 -12.00 0.25
N VAL A 191 -20.37 -12.27 -0.78
CA VAL A 191 -20.42 -13.52 -1.56
C VAL A 191 -19.42 -14.55 -1.00
N ALA A 192 -18.31 -14.05 -0.46
CA ALA A 192 -17.24 -14.83 0.16
C ALA A 192 -17.33 -14.81 1.70
N PRO A 193 -16.69 -15.77 2.41
CA PRO A 193 -16.59 -15.76 3.86
C PRO A 193 -15.93 -14.47 4.37
N PRO A 194 -16.48 -13.81 5.42
CA PRO A 194 -15.85 -12.62 6.01
C PRO A 194 -14.41 -12.87 6.49
N GLU A 195 -14.10 -14.08 6.92
CA GLU A 195 -12.76 -14.51 7.34
C GLU A 195 -11.75 -14.43 6.18
N LEU A 196 -12.17 -14.80 4.97
CA LEU A 196 -11.30 -14.72 3.78
C LEU A 196 -11.03 -13.26 3.41
N SER A 197 -12.05 -12.41 3.48
CA SER A 197 -11.89 -10.95 3.26
C SER A 197 -10.96 -10.33 4.29
N ALA A 198 -11.10 -10.68 5.57
CA ALA A 198 -10.24 -10.19 6.64
C ALA A 198 -8.78 -10.66 6.47
N GLU A 199 -8.57 -11.92 6.08
CA GLU A 199 -7.23 -12.46 5.78
C GLU A 199 -6.60 -11.73 4.58
N PHE A 200 -7.38 -11.48 3.53
CA PHE A 200 -6.94 -10.74 2.35
C PHE A 200 -6.50 -9.31 2.68
N VAL A 201 -7.29 -8.57 3.47
CA VAL A 201 -6.95 -7.22 3.94
C VAL A 201 -5.64 -7.26 4.75
N THR A 202 -5.55 -8.21 5.67
CA THR A 202 -4.40 -8.35 6.58
C THR A 202 -3.12 -8.64 5.81
N HIS A 203 -3.14 -9.61 4.89
CA HIS A 203 -1.99 -9.95 4.06
C HIS A 203 -1.61 -8.81 3.13
N SER A 204 -2.60 -8.19 2.46
CA SER A 204 -2.36 -7.07 1.55
C SER A 204 -1.64 -5.91 2.23
N LEU A 205 -2.11 -5.49 3.41
CA LEU A 205 -1.49 -4.40 4.17
C LEU A 205 -0.15 -4.82 4.80
N GLY A 206 -0.10 -6.01 5.39
CA GLY A 206 1.10 -6.51 6.07
C GLY A 206 2.30 -6.66 5.14
N PHE A 207 2.10 -7.30 3.98
CA PHE A 207 3.18 -7.50 3.02
C PHE A 207 3.51 -6.23 2.22
N ALA A 208 2.56 -5.33 2.04
CA ALA A 208 2.88 -4.04 1.46
C ALA A 208 3.72 -3.17 2.41
N ALA A 209 3.51 -3.24 3.72
CA ALA A 209 4.40 -2.58 4.69
C ALA A 209 5.86 -3.05 4.54
N VAL A 210 6.09 -4.36 4.29
CA VAL A 210 7.43 -4.90 3.98
C VAL A 210 7.99 -4.28 2.70
N GLY A 211 7.17 -4.19 1.64
CA GLY A 211 7.57 -3.52 0.38
C GLY A 211 7.98 -2.06 0.59
N TRP A 212 7.21 -1.30 1.37
CA TRP A 212 7.51 0.10 1.66
C TRP A 212 8.76 0.29 2.54
N VAL A 213 8.93 -0.53 3.56
CA VAL A 213 10.13 -0.50 4.42
C VAL A 213 11.38 -0.85 3.63
N THR A 214 11.32 -1.88 2.79
CA THR A 214 12.45 -2.26 1.92
C THR A 214 12.76 -1.16 0.91
N LEU A 215 11.73 -0.53 0.30
CA LEU A 215 11.89 0.62 -0.58
C LEU A 215 12.62 1.77 0.12
N GLY A 216 12.11 2.21 1.29
CA GLY A 216 12.71 3.30 2.05
C GLY A 216 14.15 3.02 2.48
N TYR A 217 14.43 1.79 2.92
CA TYR A 217 15.77 1.33 3.27
C TYR A 217 16.74 1.43 2.08
N PHE A 218 16.39 0.86 0.92
CA PHE A 218 17.27 0.87 -0.25
C PHE A 218 17.40 2.27 -0.87
N CYS A 219 16.34 3.08 -0.87
CA CYS A 219 16.42 4.48 -1.29
C CYS A 219 17.47 5.24 -0.46
N ALA A 220 17.37 5.17 0.87
CA ALA A 220 18.31 5.86 1.74
C ALA A 220 19.74 5.28 1.66
N LEU A 221 19.88 3.95 1.55
CA LEU A 221 21.17 3.28 1.41
C LEU A 221 21.92 3.74 0.15
N PHE A 222 21.25 3.70 -1.00
CA PHE A 222 21.88 4.08 -2.28
C PHE A 222 22.14 5.58 -2.36
N MET A 223 21.25 6.40 -1.80
CA MET A 223 21.50 7.84 -1.68
C MET A 223 22.75 8.12 -0.85
N ALA A 224 22.95 7.48 0.29
CA ALA A 224 24.12 7.69 1.12
C ALA A 224 25.43 7.23 0.43
N GLN A 225 25.42 6.06 -0.21
CA GLN A 225 26.60 5.54 -0.92
C GLN A 225 26.99 6.36 -2.15
N GLY A 226 26.01 6.91 -2.87
CA GLY A 226 26.22 7.75 -4.04
C GLY A 226 26.81 9.14 -3.73
N GLU A 227 27.03 9.46 -2.45
CA GLU A 227 27.68 10.69 -1.99
C GLU A 227 29.14 10.46 -1.59
N ASP A 228 29.47 9.24 -1.17
CA ASP A 228 30.84 8.83 -0.85
C ASP A 228 31.68 8.50 -2.10
N SER A 229 31.06 8.51 -3.29
CA SER A 229 31.66 8.14 -4.60
C SER A 229 31.82 9.34 -5.53
#